data_AF-Q4RW59-F1
#
_entry.id   AF-Q4RW59-F1
#
_cell.length_a   1.000
_cell.length_b   1.000
_cell.length_c   1.000
_cell.angle_alpha   90.00
_cell.angle_beta   90.00
_cell.angle_gamma   90.00
#
_symmetry.space_group_name_H-M   'P 1'
#
loop_
_entity.id
_entity.type
_entity.pdbx_description
1 polymer ?
#
loop_
_entity_poly.entity_id
_entity_poly.type
_entity_poly.pdbx_seq_one_letter_code
_entity_poly.pdbx_strand_id
1 'polypeptide(L)'
;QGWYSISKARYSMGNKQVSALQYASEMEPLIHVHIQRKRQDKQGKKDMAKKAACKESFESAAEAVQHRKKEPNPWQDPLKWFGILVPQSLKQAQSSFTQG
;
A
#
# COMPACT_ATOMS: atom_id res chain seq x y z
N GLN A 1 4.39 3.12 15.51
CA GLN A 1 5.06 4.44 15.42
C GLN A 1 4.90 5.10 14.04
N GLY A 2 4.91 4.35 12.93
CA GLY A 2 4.71 4.92 11.58
C GLY A 2 3.41 5.71 11.40
N TRP A 3 2.27 5.18 11.88
CA TRP A 3 0.95 5.82 11.82
C TRP A 3 0.86 7.18 12.55
N TYR A 4 1.64 7.37 13.61
CA TYR A 4 1.71 8.65 14.33
C TYR A 4 2.56 9.66 13.55
N SER A 5 3.69 9.20 13.00
CA SER A 5 4.60 10.03 12.24
C SER A 5 3.99 10.52 10.92
N ILE A 6 3.21 9.67 10.23
CA ILE A 6 2.43 10.10 9.06
C ILE A 6 1.34 11.11 9.44
N SER A 7 0.66 10.92 10.58
CA SER A 7 -0.34 11.87 11.07
C SER A 7 0.27 13.25 11.34
N LYS A 8 1.45 13.30 11.97
CA LYS A 8 2.20 14.55 12.18
C LYS A 8 2.55 15.24 10.85
N ALA A 9 3.04 14.50 9.85
CA ALA A 9 3.38 15.06 8.54
C ALA A 9 2.15 15.69 7.85
N ARG A 10 1.00 15.01 7.91
CA ARG A 10 -0.27 15.52 7.34
C ARG A 10 -0.80 16.72 8.10
N TYR A 11 -0.64 16.78 9.41
CA TYR A 11 -1.01 17.95 10.21
C TYR A 11 -0.15 19.17 9.83
N SER A 12 1.18 19.00 9.71
CA SER A 12 2.08 20.12 9.44
C SER A 12 2.03 20.65 8.01
N MET A 13 1.93 19.77 7.00
CA MET A 13 1.95 20.20 5.58
C MET A 13 0.55 20.24 4.94
N GLY A 14 -0.45 19.68 5.61
CA GLY A 14 -1.79 19.54 5.06
C GLY A 14 -1.92 18.44 4.00
N ASN A 15 -3.18 18.19 3.62
CA ASN A 15 -3.56 17.14 2.68
C ASN A 15 -3.20 17.43 1.20
N LYS A 16 -2.67 18.62 0.88
CA LYS A 16 -2.22 18.92 -0.49
C LYS A 16 -0.81 18.40 -0.74
N GLN A 17 0.00 18.36 0.32
CA GLN A 17 1.40 17.98 0.25
C GLN A 17 1.64 16.55 0.74
N VAL A 18 0.81 15.99 1.62
CA VAL A 18 0.95 14.59 2.08
C VAL A 18 -0.33 13.82 1.78
N SER A 19 -0.53 13.53 0.50
CA SER A 19 -1.69 12.80 -0.02
C SER A 19 -1.38 12.02 -1.30
N ALA A 20 -2.36 11.24 -1.74
CA ALA A 20 -2.29 10.42 -2.95
C ALA A 20 -2.08 11.23 -4.24
N LEU A 21 -2.27 12.56 -4.22
CA LEU A 21 -2.00 13.42 -5.38
C LEU A 21 -0.51 13.52 -5.70
N GLN A 22 0.36 13.18 -4.74
CA GLN A 22 1.81 13.20 -4.90
C GLN A 22 2.34 11.85 -5.41
N TYR A 23 1.49 10.95 -5.92
CA TYR A 23 2.00 9.71 -6.49
C TYR A 23 2.62 9.95 -7.87
N ALA A 24 3.69 9.22 -8.16
CA ALA A 24 4.23 9.20 -9.52
C ALA A 24 3.21 8.62 -10.50
N SER A 25 3.24 9.08 -11.76
CA SER A 25 2.39 8.55 -12.82
C SER A 25 2.58 7.04 -13.03
N GLU A 26 3.78 6.55 -12.74
CA GLU A 26 4.15 5.14 -12.79
C GLU A 26 4.81 4.78 -11.45
N MET A 27 4.15 3.95 -10.65
CA MET A 27 4.71 3.37 -9.42
C MET A 27 4.47 1.87 -9.40
N GLU A 28 5.49 1.10 -9.02
CA GLU A 28 5.38 -0.36 -8.80
C GLU A 28 5.27 -0.63 -7.28
N PRO A 29 4.29 -1.44 -6.82
CA PRO A 29 4.17 -1.76 -5.40
C PRO A 29 5.33 -2.64 -4.93
N LEU A 30 6.00 -2.23 -3.85
CA LEU A 30 7.08 -3.00 -3.24
C LEU A 30 6.58 -4.23 -2.45
N ILE A 31 5.37 -4.16 -1.90
CA ILE A 31 4.80 -5.18 -1.00
C ILE A 31 3.37 -5.51 -1.44
N HIS A 32 3.09 -6.80 -1.60
CA HIS A 32 1.75 -7.33 -1.90
C HIS A 32 1.17 -8.05 -0.68
N VAL A 33 -0.01 -7.62 -0.23
CA VAL A 33 -0.69 -8.24 0.92
C VAL A 33 -1.85 -9.11 0.42
N HIS A 34 -1.81 -10.40 0.75
CA HIS A 34 -2.87 -11.35 0.40
C HIS A 34 -3.75 -11.62 1.63
N ILE A 35 -5.04 -11.30 1.53
CA ILE A 35 -6.00 -11.57 2.60
C ILE A 35 -6.65 -12.93 2.34
N GLN A 36 -6.23 -13.94 3.10
CA GLN A 36 -6.84 -15.27 3.06
C GLN A 36 -7.88 -15.39 4.17
N ARG A 37 -9.16 -15.47 3.83
CA ARG A 37 -10.21 -15.82 4.80
C ARG A 37 -10.16 -17.32 5.05
N LYS A 38 -9.61 -17.74 6.20
CA LYS A 38 -9.74 -19.13 6.67
C LYS A 38 -11.21 -19.40 6.98
N ARG A 39 -11.89 -20.14 6.11
CA ARG A 39 -13.16 -20.77 6.47
C ARG A 39 -12.83 -21.85 7.50
N GLN A 40 -13.25 -21.65 8.74
CA GLN A 40 -13.34 -22.75 9.69
C GLN A 40 -14.57 -23.55 9.27
N ASP A 41 -14.37 -24.59 8.47
CA ASP A 41 -15.42 -25.55 8.19
C ASP A 41 -15.70 -26.33 9.49
N LYS A 42 -16.70 -25.86 10.24
CA LYS A 42 -17.51 -26.75 11.08
C LYS A 42 -18.63 -27.27 10.20
N GLN A 43 -18.52 -28.54 9.81
CA GLN A 43 -19.55 -29.29 9.11
C GLN A 43 -20.87 -29.19 9.89
N GLY A 44 -21.86 -28.44 9.39
CA GLY A 44 -23.12 -28.26 10.10
C GLY A 44 -24.15 -27.41 9.39
N LYS A 45 -24.81 -28.03 8.39
CA LYS A 45 -26.11 -27.70 7.79
C LYS A 45 -26.34 -26.29 7.18
N LYS A 46 -26.84 -26.36 5.95
CA LYS A 46 -27.38 -25.29 5.11
C LYS A 46 -28.46 -24.52 5.89
N ASP A 47 -28.52 -23.20 5.71
CA ASP A 47 -29.74 -22.49 5.29
C ASP A 47 -29.42 -21.10 4.72
N MET A 48 -30.33 -20.67 3.85
CA MET A 48 -30.30 -19.52 2.95
C MET A 48 -30.02 -18.17 3.61
N ALA A 49 -29.25 -17.30 2.93
CA ALA A 49 -29.76 -16.05 2.36
C ALA A 49 -28.63 -15.04 2.01
N LYS A 50 -28.75 -14.52 0.77
CA LYS A 50 -28.33 -13.18 0.32
C LYS A 50 -26.85 -12.83 0.42
N LYS A 51 -26.07 -13.30 -0.56
CA LYS A 51 -24.72 -12.78 -0.82
C LYS A 51 -24.79 -11.69 -1.90
N ALA A 52 -24.72 -10.44 -1.45
CA ALA A 52 -24.45 -9.30 -2.32
C ALA A 52 -23.13 -9.54 -3.06
N ALA A 53 -23.22 -9.57 -4.38
CA ALA A 53 -22.08 -9.65 -5.27
C ALA A 53 -21.32 -8.31 -5.20
N CYS A 54 -20.31 -8.23 -4.34
CA CYS A 54 -19.15 -7.38 -4.66
C CYS A 54 -18.23 -8.27 -5.51
N LYS A 55 -18.48 -8.22 -6.82
CA LYS A 55 -17.63 -8.81 -7.85
C LYS A 55 -16.56 -7.76 -8.15
N GLU A 56 -15.49 -7.75 -7.36
CA GLU A 56 -14.21 -7.20 -7.82
C GLU A 56 -13.31 -8.39 -8.14
N SER A 57 -13.57 -8.94 -9.32
CA SER A 57 -12.61 -9.79 -10.01
C SER A 57 -11.51 -8.88 -10.51
N PHE A 58 -10.35 -8.92 -9.87
CA PHE A 58 -9.09 -8.73 -10.58
C PHE A 58 -8.30 -10.01 -10.40
N GLU A 59 -8.52 -10.92 -11.35
CA GLU A 59 -7.73 -12.12 -11.51
C GLU A 59 -6.33 -11.73 -11.98
N SER A 60 -5.37 -12.02 -11.10
CA SER A 60 -4.14 -12.74 -11.41
C SER A 60 -3.40 -12.37 -12.70
N ALA A 61 -2.32 -11.60 -12.53
CA ALA A 61 -1.04 -11.93 -13.15
C ALA A 61 -0.04 -12.24 -12.03
N ALA A 62 -0.36 -13.27 -11.24
CA ALA A 62 0.63 -14.00 -10.46
C ALA A 62 1.49 -14.81 -11.43
N GLU A 63 2.36 -14.13 -12.17
CA GLU A 63 3.36 -14.79 -13.00
C GLU A 63 4.69 -14.05 -12.87
N ALA A 64 5.50 -14.58 -11.95
CA ALA A 64 6.95 -14.68 -12.07
C ALA A 64 7.65 -13.53 -12.82
N VAL A 65 7.55 -12.30 -12.33
CA VAL A 65 8.54 -11.27 -12.72
C VAL A 65 9.75 -11.49 -11.84
N GLN A 66 10.63 -12.35 -12.34
CA GLN A 66 12.03 -12.40 -11.97
C GLN A 66 12.56 -11.00 -11.71
N HIS A 67 13.53 -10.91 -10.81
CA HIS A 67 14.39 -9.76 -10.60
C HIS A 67 15.12 -9.42 -11.91
N ARG A 68 14.43 -8.85 -12.90
CA ARG A 68 15.09 -8.10 -13.95
C ARG A 68 15.64 -6.90 -13.23
N LYS A 69 16.97 -6.80 -13.18
CA LYS A 69 17.65 -5.56 -12.82
C LYS A 69 17.28 -4.50 -13.87
N LYS A 70 16.06 -3.96 -13.78
CA LYS A 70 15.74 -2.64 -14.32
C LYS A 70 16.63 -1.69 -13.54
N GLU A 71 17.23 -0.73 -14.23
CA GLU A 71 17.98 0.32 -13.57
C GLU A 71 17.14 0.92 -12.44
N PRO A 72 17.75 1.32 -11.31
CA PRO A 72 17.00 1.86 -10.17
C PRO A 72 16.18 3.05 -10.66
N ASN A 73 14.87 2.87 -10.86
CA ASN A 73 14.02 3.96 -11.31
C ASN A 73 13.99 4.98 -10.16
N PRO A 74 14.53 6.20 -10.34
CA PRO A 74 14.64 7.17 -9.27
C PRO A 74 13.28 7.63 -8.71
N TRP A 75 12.19 7.28 -9.40
CA TRP A 75 10.80 7.52 -9.02
C TRP A 75 10.17 6.39 -8.19
N GLN A 76 10.91 5.33 -7.84
CA GLN A 76 10.42 4.29 -6.93
C GLN A 76 10.46 4.71 -5.45
N ASP A 77 11.28 5.71 -5.09
CA ASP A 77 11.30 6.21 -3.72
C ASP A 77 10.14 7.19 -3.49
N PRO A 78 9.14 6.82 -2.66
CA PRO A 78 7.99 7.67 -2.42
C PRO A 78 8.35 9.01 -1.78
N LEU A 79 9.49 9.13 -1.08
CA LEU A 79 9.91 10.41 -0.53
C LEU A 79 10.30 11.42 -1.61
N LYS A 80 10.79 10.95 -2.76
CA LYS A 80 11.22 11.83 -3.85
C LYS A 80 10.05 12.46 -4.59
N TRP A 81 8.84 11.93 -4.43
CA TRP A 81 7.65 12.54 -5.01
C TRP A 81 7.26 13.86 -4.34
N PHE A 82 7.66 14.06 -3.09
CA PHE A 82 7.39 15.28 -2.32
C PHE A 82 8.40 16.41 -2.60
N GLY A 83 9.31 16.21 -3.55
CA GLY A 83 10.36 17.17 -3.90
C GLY A 83 11.42 17.33 -2.81
N ILE A 84 12.05 18.51 -2.75
CA ILE A 84 13.18 18.78 -1.84
C ILE A 84 12.77 18.93 -0.36
N LEU A 85 11.49 19.18 -0.07
CA LEU A 85 11.00 19.49 1.28
C LEU A 85 10.18 18.34 1.87
N VAL A 86 10.87 17.27 2.24
CA VAL A 86 10.28 16.12 2.94
C VAL A 86 10.40 16.33 4.46
N PRO A 87 9.28 16.43 5.22
CA PRO A 87 9.33 16.54 6.66
C PRO A 87 9.99 15.33 7.31
N GLN A 88 10.71 15.55 8.40
CA GLN A 88 11.36 14.47 9.14
C GLN A 88 10.37 13.43 9.64
N SER A 89 9.16 13.85 10.02
CA SER A 89 8.06 12.95 10.40
C SER A 89 7.66 11.99 9.27
N LEU A 90 7.74 12.43 8.01
CA LEU A 90 7.42 11.58 6.85
C LEU A 90 8.54 10.55 6.59
N LYS A 91 9.82 10.96 6.71
CA LYS A 91 10.96 10.05 6.63
C LYS A 91 10.92 8.96 7.71
N GLN A 92 10.61 9.38 8.94
CA GLN A 92 10.42 8.47 10.08
C GLN A 92 9.26 7.49 9.84
N ALA A 93 8.17 7.94 9.23
CA ALA A 93 7.05 7.09 8.90
C ALA A 93 7.46 6.00 7.92
N GLN A 94 8.15 6.35 6.83
CA GLN A 94 8.63 5.37 5.83
C GLN A 94 9.53 4.31 6.48
N SER A 95 10.54 4.72 7.24
CA SER A 95 11.43 3.78 7.95
C SER A 95 10.67 2.86 8.91
N SER A 96 9.62 3.37 9.56
CA SER A 96 8.80 2.56 10.47
C SER A 96 7.97 1.50 9.74
N PHE A 97 7.61 1.75 8.47
CA PHE A 97 6.82 0.80 7.67
C PHE A 97 7.69 -0.23 6.93
N THR A 98 8.96 0.07 6.68
CA THR A 98 9.91 -0.88 6.08
C THR A 98 10.49 -1.87 7.10
N GLN A 99 10.48 -1.53 8.40
CA GLN A 99 10.97 -2.38 9.49
C GLN A 99 9.88 -3.22 10.17
N GLY A 100 8.68 -3.29 9.58
CA GLY A 100 7.50 -3.98 10.12
C GLY A 100 7.54 -5.50 9.96
#